data_AF-A0A519IJN6-F1
#
_entry.id   AF-A0A519IJN6-F1
#
_cell.length_a   1.000
_cell.length_b   1.000
_cell.length_c   1.000
_cell.angle_alpha   90.00
_cell.angle_beta   90.00
_cell.angle_gamma   90.00
#
_symmetry.space_group_name_H-M   'P 1'
#
loop_
_entity.id
_entity.type
_entity.pdbx_description
1 polymer ?
#
loop_
_entity_poly.entity_id
_entity_poly.type
_entity_poly.pdbx_seq_one_letter_code
_entity_poly.pdbx_strand_id
1 'polypeptide(L)' 'MRDFKMLDFDGDGKLSRSEVKLFPRLAAAFEDADTDRDGYVSYEEVRVFAGKYRAERDRNKAAQAAAAKP' A
#
# COMPACT_ATOMS: atom_id res chain seq x y z
N MET A 1 6.26 -7.13 9.84
CA MET A 1 5.12 -6.78 8.96
C MET A 1 4.44 -8.07 8.53
N ARG A 2 3.24 -8.39 9.03
CA ARG A 2 2.48 -9.56 8.54
C ARG A 2 1.60 -9.23 7.33
N ASP A 3 1.13 -7.99 7.25
CA ASP A 3 0.26 -7.53 6.16
C ASP A 3 0.98 -7.48 4.81
N PHE A 4 2.26 -7.07 4.78
CA PHE A 4 3.06 -6.99 3.55
C PHE A 4 3.23 -8.38 2.91
N LYS A 5 3.61 -9.36 3.71
CA LYS A 5 3.81 -10.75 3.26
C LYS A 5 2.50 -11.46 2.89
N MET A 6 1.34 -10.89 3.22
CA MET A 6 0.03 -11.38 2.77
C MET A 6 -0.38 -10.77 1.42
N LEU A 7 0.24 -9.67 1.03
CA LEU A 7 0.00 -8.97 -0.24
C LEU A 7 1.03 -9.38 -1.30
N ASP A 8 2.23 -9.75 -0.87
CA ASP A 8 3.31 -10.35 -1.64
C ASP A 8 2.97 -11.84 -1.86
N PHE A 9 2.29 -12.12 -2.97
CA PHE A 9 1.79 -13.45 -3.33
C PHE A 9 2.86 -14.30 -3.99
N ASP A 10 3.77 -13.69 -4.74
CA ASP A 10 4.88 -14.41 -5.39
C ASP A 10 6.09 -14.62 -4.47
N GLY A 11 6.14 -13.91 -3.34
CA GLY A 11 7.16 -14.05 -2.30
C GLY A 11 8.49 -13.43 -2.69
N ASP A 12 8.51 -12.51 -3.65
CA ASP A 12 9.72 -11.87 -4.15
C ASP A 12 10.20 -10.70 -3.25
N GLY A 13 9.39 -10.33 -2.25
CA GLY A 13 9.69 -9.28 -1.28
C GLY A 13 9.34 -7.87 -1.77
N LYS A 14 8.61 -7.74 -2.88
CA LYS A 14 8.05 -6.50 -3.39
C LYS A 14 6.55 -6.70 -3.69
N LEU A 15 5.85 -5.62 -4.00
CA LEU A 15 4.46 -5.68 -4.44
C LEU A 15 4.39 -5.22 -5.88
N SER A 16 3.85 -6.05 -6.75
CA SER A 16 3.58 -5.70 -8.14
C SER A 16 2.23 -5.00 -8.28
N ARG A 17 2.08 -4.23 -9.37
CA ARG A 17 0.79 -3.60 -9.72
C ARG A 17 -0.36 -4.61 -9.81
N SER A 18 -0.07 -5.85 -10.21
CA SER A 18 -1.05 -6.93 -10.30
C SER A 18 -1.56 -7.38 -8.93
N GLU A 19 -0.67 -7.46 -7.94
CA GLU A 19 -1.02 -7.86 -6.57
C GLU A 19 -1.80 -6.77 -5.84
N VAL A 20 -1.38 -5.50 -5.99
CA VAL A 20 -2.12 -4.38 -5.39
C VAL A 20 -3.41 -4.02 -6.12
N LYS A 21 -3.55 -4.40 -7.40
CA LYS A 21 -4.79 -4.19 -8.18
C LYS A 21 -5.98 -4.91 -7.56
N LEU A 22 -5.76 -6.01 -6.85
CA LEU A 22 -6.79 -6.72 -6.11
C LEU A 22 -7.35 -5.88 -4.94
N PHE A 23 -6.63 -4.85 -4.52
CA PHE A 23 -6.96 -3.98 -3.40
C PHE A 23 -7.05 -2.52 -3.87
N PRO A 24 -8.26 -1.99 -4.12
CA PRO A 24 -8.46 -0.63 -4.65
C PRO A 24 -7.73 0.46 -3.85
N ARG A 25 -7.61 0.26 -2.53
CA ARG A 25 -6.92 1.18 -1.62
C ARG A 25 -5.41 1.16 -1.76
N LEU A 26 -4.81 0.00 -2.07
CA LEU A 26 -3.39 -0.09 -2.36
C LEU A 26 -3.10 0.36 -3.78
N ALA A 27 -3.95 0.04 -4.76
CA ALA A 27 -3.76 0.49 -6.14
C ALA A 27 -3.68 2.03 -6.26
N ALA A 28 -4.50 2.76 -5.50
CA ALA A 28 -4.43 4.23 -5.46
C ALA A 28 -3.15 4.77 -4.79
N ALA A 29 -2.64 4.05 -3.78
CA ALA A 29 -1.41 4.41 -3.08
C ALA A 29 -0.14 3.92 -3.81
N PHE A 30 -0.29 2.94 -4.70
CA PHE A 30 0.80 2.29 -5.40
C PHE A 30 1.53 3.25 -6.33
N GLU A 31 0.79 4.04 -7.12
CA GLU A 31 1.39 5.01 -8.04
C GLU A 31 2.16 6.13 -7.31
N ASP A 32 1.82 6.37 -6.04
CA ASP A 32 2.49 7.35 -5.19
C ASP A 32 3.69 6.70 -4.46
N ALA A 33 3.61 5.39 -4.19
CA ALA A 33 4.67 4.59 -3.57
C ALA A 33 5.78 4.17 -4.55
N ASP A 34 5.41 3.89 -5.80
CA ASP A 34 6.28 3.52 -6.92
C ASP A 34 6.98 4.79 -7.45
N THR A 35 8.01 5.20 -6.72
CA THR A 35 8.73 6.46 -6.99
C THR A 35 9.63 6.37 -8.21
N ASP A 36 10.19 5.18 -8.47
CA ASP A 36 11.05 4.94 -9.63
C ASP A 36 10.27 4.53 -10.88
N ARG A 37 8.97 4.23 -10.74
CA ARG A 37 8.03 3.85 -11.80
C ARG A 37 8.48 2.57 -12.50
N ASP A 38 9.08 1.65 -11.75
CA ASP A 38 9.47 0.34 -12.25
C ASP A 38 8.27 -0.63 -12.35
N GLY A 39 7.11 -0.24 -11.80
CA GLY A 39 5.88 -1.03 -11.80
C GLY A 39 5.78 -2.01 -10.62
N TYR A 40 6.65 -1.86 -9.64
CA TYR A 40 6.72 -2.58 -8.39
C TYR A 40 6.92 -1.59 -7.23
N VAL A 41 6.63 -2.02 -6.01
CA VAL A 41 7.00 -1.27 -4.81
C VAL A 41 7.85 -2.20 -3.96
N SER A 42 9.14 -1.89 -3.90
CA SER A 42 10.10 -2.66 -3.13
C SER A 42 9.86 -2.55 -1.63
N TYR A 43 10.39 -3.48 -0.84
CA TYR A 43 10.32 -3.38 0.62
C TYR A 43 10.94 -2.08 1.16
N GLU A 44 11.97 -1.54 0.51
CA GLU A 44 12.59 -0.27 0.91
C GLU A 44 11.66 0.92 0.65
N GLU A 45 11.04 0.97 -0.52
CA GLU A 45 10.01 1.96 -0.83
C GLU A 45 8.82 1.82 0.10
N VAL A 46 8.33 0.60 0.33
CA VAL A 46 7.27 0.33 1.32
C VAL A 46 7.69 0.79 2.71
N ARG A 47 8.95 0.68 3.11
CA ARG A 47 9.38 1.17 4.43
C ARG A 47 9.35 2.68 4.53
N VAL A 48 9.88 3.37 3.52
CA VAL A 48 9.87 4.84 3.44
C VAL A 48 8.42 5.34 3.37
N PHE A 49 7.61 4.67 2.57
CA PHE A 49 6.24 5.01 2.31
C PHE A 49 5.31 4.64 3.45
N ALA A 50 5.44 3.46 4.08
CA ALA A 50 4.69 3.06 5.27
C ALA A 50 5.01 3.94 6.49
N GLY A 51 6.19 4.55 6.54
CA GLY A 51 6.49 5.61 7.51
C GLY A 51 5.56 6.81 7.33
N LYS A 52 5.42 7.30 6.09
CA LYS A 52 4.51 8.39 5.72
C LYS A 52 3.03 7.99 5.84
N TYR A 53 2.68 6.81 5.34
CA TYR A 53 1.35 6.24 5.33
C TYR A 53 0.88 5.76 6.70
N ARG A 54 1.72 5.48 7.70
CA ARG A 54 1.20 5.24 9.06
C ARG A 54 0.59 6.52 9.65
N ALA A 55 1.22 7.67 9.41
CA ALA A 55 0.67 8.96 9.81
C ALA A 55 -0.61 9.30 9.02
N GLU A 56 -0.63 8.96 7.72
CA GLU A 56 -1.78 9.21 6.86
C GLU A 56 -2.91 8.20 7.00
N ARG A 57 -2.61 6.92 7.23
CA ARG A 57 -3.58 5.84 7.44
C ARG A 57 -4.38 6.07 8.71
N ASP A 58 -3.82 6.67 9.76
CA ASP A 58 -4.63 7.02 10.93
C ASP A 58 -5.71 8.04 10.57
N ARG A 59 -5.35 9.08 9.79
CA ARG A 59 -6.32 10.04 9.23
C ARG A 59 -7.29 9.43 8.24
N ASN A 60 -6.81 8.61 7.31
CA ASN A 60 -7.60 8.10 6.19
C ASN A 60 -8.45 6.89 6.59
N LYS A 61 -8.06 6.14 7.63
CA LYS A 61 -8.89 5.13 8.29
C LYS A 61 -9.96 5.79 9.15
N ALA A 62 -9.68 6.92 9.79
CA ALA A 62 -10.71 7.75 10.42
C ALA A 62 -11.70 8.34 9.39
N ALA A 63 -11.20 8.79 8.24
CA ALA A 63 -12.05 9.32 7.16
C ALA A 63 -12.90 8.23 6.47
N GLN A 64 -12.34 7.06 6.17
CA GLN A 64 -13.12 5.95 5.59
C GLN A 64 -14.02 5.23 6.60
N ALA A 65 -13.74 5.29 7.90
CA ALA A 65 -14.68 4.85 8.92
C ALA A 65 -15.85 5.83 9.11
N ALA A 66 -15.63 7.13 8.84
CA ALA A 66 -16.68 8.15 8.88
C ALA A 66 -17.59 8.11 7.64
N ALA A 67 -17.06 7.76 6.46
CA ALA A 67 -17.84 7.64 5.22
C ALA A 67 -18.65 6.33 5.11
N ALA A 68 -18.50 5.40 6.04
CA ALA A 68 -19.16 4.08 6.05
C ALA A 68 -20.23 3.93 7.15
N LYS A 69 -20.72 5.02 7.75
CA LYS A 69 -21.90 5.03 8.63
C LYS A 69 -23.05 5.79 7.95
N PRO A 70 -24.31 5.34 8.19
CA PRO A 70 -25.38 5.23 7.20
C PRO A 70 -25.93 6.56 6.66
#